data_AF-A0A533B6N2-F1
#
_entry.id   AF-A0A533B6N2-F1
#
_cell.length_a   1.000
_cell.length_b   1.000
_cell.length_c   1.000
_cell.angle_alpha   90.00
_cell.angle_beta   90.00
_cell.angle_gamma   90.00
#
_symmetry.space_group_name_H-M   'P 1'
#
loop_
_entity.id
_entity.type
_entity.pdbx_description
1 polymer ?
#
loop_
_entity_poly.entity_id
_entity_poly.type
_entity_poly.pdbx_seq_one_letter_code
_entity_poly.pdbx_strand_id
1 'polypeptide(L)'
;MGNIVNVDITMYGIAEVIRWCHDRNKGRIPGVDTPGFKKMQELLAEKPQSADYFTLDQFWKKKVTLPLTEEEVSTIDRCLYDIPNFDSEPLPQIRHKFWPKPVETH
;
A
#
# COMPACT_ATOMS: atom_id res chain seq x y z
N MET A 1 -14.91 -5.08 14.87
CA MET A 1 -14.50 -3.69 14.57
C MET A 1 -13.02 -3.62 14.94
N GLY A 2 -12.14 -3.83 13.95
CA GLY A 2 -10.69 -3.79 14.18
C GLY A 2 -10.19 -2.38 14.48
N ASN A 3 -9.05 -2.27 15.15
CA ASN A 3 -8.47 -0.97 15.45
C ASN A 3 -8.03 -0.28 14.16
N ILE A 4 -8.15 1.05 14.13
CA ILE A 4 -7.60 1.88 13.05
C ILE A 4 -6.15 2.22 13.41
N VAL A 5 -5.25 1.89 12.50
CA VAL A 5 -3.83 2.22 12.54
C VAL A 5 -3.50 3.25 11.48
N ASN A 6 -2.80 4.30 11.89
CA ASN A 6 -2.32 5.33 10.99
C ASN A 6 -0.96 4.92 10.41
N VAL A 7 -0.88 4.77 9.08
CA VAL A 7 0.34 4.37 8.38
C VAL A 7 0.85 5.53 7.52
N ASP A 8 2.08 5.97 7.80
CA ASP A 8 2.75 6.99 6.99
C ASP A 8 3.42 6.35 5.77
N ILE A 9 2.93 6.70 4.58
CA ILE A 9 3.40 6.15 3.31
C ILE A 9 3.59 7.25 2.26
N THR A 10 4.53 7.04 1.35
CA THR A 10 4.71 7.94 0.19
C THR A 10 3.75 7.56 -0.93
N MET A 11 3.51 8.47 -1.87
CA MET A 11 2.77 8.14 -3.09
C MET A 11 3.43 7.00 -3.89
N TYR A 12 4.76 6.91 -3.90
CA TYR A 12 5.47 5.73 -4.41
C TYR A 12 5.05 4.43 -3.70
N GLY A 13 5.00 4.44 -2.37
CA GLY A 13 4.58 3.29 -1.59
C GLY A 13 3.13 2.91 -1.86
N ILE A 14 2.23 3.88 -1.99
CA ILE A 14 0.82 3.64 -2.35
C ILE A 14 0.71 2.98 -3.73
N ALA A 15 1.45 3.46 -4.72
CA ALA A 15 1.47 2.85 -6.05
C ALA A 15 1.98 1.40 -6.01
N GLU A 16 2.99 1.11 -5.20
CA GLU A 16 3.51 -0.25 -5.01
C GLU A 16 2.47 -1.17 -4.36
N VAL A 17 1.75 -0.69 -3.34
CA VAL A 17 0.65 -1.43 -2.71
C VAL A 17 -0.45 -1.75 -3.73
N ILE A 18 -0.92 -0.76 -4.50
CA ILE A 18 -1.97 -0.97 -5.51
C ILE A 18 -1.49 -1.92 -6.61
N ARG A 19 -0.26 -1.77 -7.08
CA ARG A 19 0.34 -2.69 -8.07
C ARG A 19 0.28 -4.14 -7.60
N TRP A 20 0.64 -4.42 -6.35
CA TRP A 20 0.67 -5.80 -5.83
C TRP A 20 -0.70 -6.32 -5.42
N CYS A 21 -1.49 -5.53 -4.70
CA CYS A 21 -2.81 -5.94 -4.19
C CYS A 21 -3.93 -5.89 -5.24
N HIS A 22 -3.82 -5.09 -6.28
CA HIS A 22 -4.87 -4.92 -7.28
C HIS A 22 -4.41 -5.47 -8.64
N ASP A 23 -3.36 -4.89 -9.22
CA ASP A 23 -2.98 -5.20 -10.62
C ASP A 23 -2.38 -6.61 -10.77
N ARG A 24 -1.49 -7.00 -9.85
CA ARG A 24 -0.80 -8.30 -9.85
C ARG A 24 -1.57 -9.40 -9.13
N ASN A 25 -2.47 -9.02 -8.24
CA ASN A 25 -3.21 -9.95 -7.39
C ASN A 25 -4.09 -10.91 -8.22
N LYS A 26 -4.70 -10.44 -9.32
CA LYS A 26 -5.55 -11.26 -10.21
C LYS A 26 -6.63 -12.06 -9.46
N GLY A 27 -7.11 -11.54 -8.33
CA GLY A 27 -8.11 -12.18 -7.47
C GLY A 27 -7.59 -13.30 -6.54
N ARG A 28 -6.26 -13.47 -6.38
CA ARG A 28 -5.67 -14.51 -5.52
C ARG A 28 -5.88 -14.23 -4.02
N ILE A 29 -5.84 -12.96 -3.63
CA ILE A 29 -6.02 -12.48 -2.25
C ILE A 29 -7.33 -11.68 -2.20
N PRO A 30 -8.31 -12.11 -1.39
CA PRO A 30 -9.54 -11.35 -1.19
C PRO A 30 -9.32 -10.14 -0.26
N GLY A 31 -10.29 -9.24 -0.18
CA GLY A 31 -10.25 -8.10 0.75
C GLY A 31 -9.43 -6.90 0.25
N VAL A 32 -9.17 -6.81 -1.06
CA VAL A 32 -8.42 -5.70 -1.68
C VAL A 32 -9.31 -4.55 -2.20
N ASP A 33 -10.61 -4.57 -1.89
CA ASP A 33 -11.61 -3.56 -2.29
C ASP A 33 -12.28 -2.92 -1.07
N THR A 34 -11.48 -2.56 -0.07
CA THR A 34 -11.95 -1.87 1.14
C THR A 34 -11.87 -0.34 0.98
N PRO A 35 -12.50 0.44 1.88
CA PRO A 35 -12.38 1.89 1.87
C PRO A 35 -10.93 2.39 1.90
N GLY A 36 -10.02 1.71 2.60
CA GLY A 36 -8.59 2.05 2.61
C GLY A 36 -7.93 1.90 1.23
N PHE A 37 -8.24 0.83 0.48
CA PHE A 37 -7.77 0.64 -0.89
C PHE A 37 -8.36 1.65 -1.86
N LYS A 38 -9.65 1.99 -1.73
CA LYS A 38 -10.29 3.04 -2.55
C LYS A 38 -9.62 4.39 -2.33
N LYS A 39 -9.37 4.77 -1.08
CA LYS A 39 -8.64 6.01 -0.75
C LYS A 39 -7.24 6.04 -1.35
N MET A 40 -6.53 4.91 -1.35
CA MET A 40 -5.23 4.79 -2.01
C MET A 40 -5.32 5.04 -3.53
N GLN A 41 -6.33 4.48 -4.20
CA GLN A 41 -6.57 4.71 -5.63
C GLN A 41 -6.94 6.17 -5.92
N GLU A 42 -7.79 6.79 -5.10
CA GLU A 42 -8.17 8.21 -5.21
C GLU A 42 -6.94 9.13 -5.10
N LEU A 43 -6.06 8.89 -4.13
CA LEU A 43 -4.81 9.64 -3.98
C LEU A 43 -3.90 9.50 -5.21
N LEU A 44 -3.82 8.31 -5.81
CA LEU A 44 -3.06 8.12 -7.05
C LEU A 44 -3.71 8.82 -8.25
N ALA A 45 -5.03 8.96 -8.27
CA ALA A 45 -5.75 9.70 -9.31
C ALA A 45 -5.48 11.21 -9.27
N GLU A 46 -5.08 11.76 -8.11
CA GLU A 46 -4.60 13.15 -7.97
C GLU A 46 -3.24 13.41 -8.64
N LYS A 47 -2.63 12.38 -9.26
CA LYS A 47 -1.35 12.53 -9.94
C LYS A 47 -1.42 13.64 -11.00
N PRO A 48 -0.54 14.65 -10.95
CA PRO A 48 -0.55 15.74 -11.92
C PRO A 48 -0.26 15.20 -13.32
N GLN A 49 -1.03 15.67 -14.31
CA GLN A 49 -0.81 15.37 -15.73
C GLN A 49 0.31 16.23 -16.37
N SER A 50 1.08 16.94 -15.54
CA SER A 50 2.11 17.86 -16.00
C SER A 50 3.29 17.13 -16.65
N ALA A 51 3.82 17.70 -17.72
CA ALA A 51 5.10 17.28 -18.32
C ALA A 51 6.32 17.71 -17.48
N ASP A 52 6.11 18.50 -16.42
CA ASP A 52 7.17 18.91 -15.51
C ASP A 52 7.60 17.76 -14.58
N TYR A 53 8.84 17.30 -14.79
CA TYR A 53 9.47 16.24 -14.01
C TYR A 53 9.58 16.60 -12.52
N PHE A 54 9.83 17.87 -12.19
CA PHE A 54 10.01 18.28 -10.79
C PHE A 54 8.70 18.12 -10.01
N THR A 55 7.58 18.60 -10.58
CA THR A 55 6.25 18.46 -9.98
C THR A 55 5.86 16.99 -9.80
N LEU A 56 6.19 16.13 -10.77
CA LEU A 56 5.96 14.69 -10.67
C LEU A 56 6.80 14.04 -9.56
N ASP A 57 8.09 14.37 -9.47
CA ASP A 57 8.97 13.84 -8.43
C ASP A 57 8.50 14.25 -7.02
N GLN A 58 8.07 15.51 -6.85
CA GLN A 58 7.49 15.99 -5.59
C GLN A 58 6.19 15.25 -5.24
N PHE A 59 5.32 15.00 -6.22
CA PHE A 59 4.11 14.20 -6.01
C PHE A 59 4.46 12.80 -5.49
N TRP A 60 5.40 12.11 -6.14
CA TRP A 60 5.72 10.75 -5.75
C TRP A 60 6.39 10.62 -4.38
N LYS A 61 7.18 11.64 -3.98
CA LYS A 61 7.83 11.73 -2.66
C LYS A 61 6.90 12.23 -1.56
N LYS A 62 5.75 12.82 -1.89
CA LYS A 62 4.75 13.30 -0.93
C LYS A 62 4.38 12.15 0.02
N LYS A 63 4.49 12.42 1.32
CA LYS A 63 4.05 11.51 2.39
C LYS A 63 2.61 11.84 2.76
N VAL A 64 1.83 10.80 3.01
CA VAL A 64 0.45 10.89 3.48
C VAL A 64 0.26 9.88 4.61
N THR A 65 -0.60 10.23 5.56
CA THR A 65 -1.00 9.33 6.64
C THR A 65 -2.33 8.70 6.26
N LEU A 66 -2.35 7.37 6.14
CA LEU A 66 -3.55 6.61 5.81
C LEU A 66 -4.13 5.97 7.08
N PRO A 67 -5.38 6.27 7.44
CA PRO A 67 -6.09 5.49 8.45
C PRO A 67 -6.53 4.17 7.80
N LEU A 68 -5.89 3.07 8.21
CA LEU A 68 -6.19 1.72 7.77
C LEU A 68 -6.62 0.88 8.97
N THR A 69 -7.49 -0.09 8.77
CA THR A 69 -7.78 -1.12 9.78
C THR A 69 -6.62 -2.12 9.87
N GLU A 70 -6.47 -2.78 11.01
CA GLU A 70 -5.50 -3.87 11.17
C GLU A 70 -5.68 -4.99 10.13
N GLU A 71 -6.93 -5.28 9.75
CA GLU A 71 -7.26 -6.26 8.70
C GLU A 71 -6.75 -5.81 7.32
N GLU A 72 -6.91 -4.52 6.99
CA GLU A 72 -6.36 -3.95 5.75
C GLU A 72 -4.83 -4.00 5.76
N VAL A 73 -4.18 -3.68 6.89
CA VAL A 73 -2.72 -3.76 7.00
C VAL A 73 -2.23 -5.19 6.82
N SER A 74 -2.90 -6.17 7.44
CA SER A 74 -2.57 -7.59 7.26
C SER A 74 -2.78 -8.05 5.82
N THR A 75 -3.85 -7.58 5.17
CA THR A 75 -4.12 -7.87 3.75
C THR A 75 -3.02 -7.29 2.85
N ILE A 76 -2.58 -6.05 3.12
CA ILE A 76 -1.48 -5.41 2.39
C ILE A 76 -0.18 -6.19 2.57
N ASP A 77 0.20 -6.55 3.81
CA ASP A 77 1.41 -7.36 4.05
C ASP A 77 1.36 -8.68 3.27
N ARG A 78 0.20 -9.33 3.28
CA ARG A 78 -0.02 -10.57 2.53
C ARG A 78 0.14 -10.37 1.03
N CYS A 79 -0.43 -9.31 0.44
CA CYS A 79 -0.19 -9.00 -0.98
C CYS A 79 1.29 -8.81 -1.29
N LEU A 80 1.98 -8.05 -0.44
CA LEU A 80 3.39 -7.70 -0.60
C LEU A 80 4.33 -8.89 -0.33
N TYR A 81 3.81 -9.99 0.19
CA TYR A 81 4.56 -11.23 0.41
C TYR A 81 4.17 -12.32 -0.60
N ASP A 82 2.89 -12.72 -0.62
CA ASP A 82 2.41 -13.85 -1.40
C ASP A 82 2.53 -13.60 -2.91
N ILE A 83 2.14 -12.42 -3.40
CA ILE A 83 2.09 -12.16 -4.85
C ILE A 83 3.49 -12.12 -5.48
N PRO A 84 4.48 -11.40 -4.93
CA PRO A 84 5.84 -11.48 -5.43
C PRO A 84 6.41 -12.89 -5.37
N ASN A 85 6.14 -13.65 -4.29
CA ASN A 85 6.59 -15.04 -4.19
C ASN A 85 5.95 -15.93 -5.28
N PHE A 86 4.66 -15.78 -5.56
CA PHE A 86 3.98 -16.49 -6.66
C PHE A 86 4.53 -16.12 -8.03
N ASP A 87 4.88 -14.86 -8.22
CA ASP A 87 5.44 -14.36 -9.48
C ASP A 87 6.98 -14.53 -9.55
N SER A 88 7.61 -15.13 -8.52
CA SER A 88 9.07 -15.29 -8.39
C SER A 88 9.85 -13.97 -8.50
N GLU A 89 9.27 -12.89 -7.97
CA GLU A 89 9.84 -11.55 -7.92
C GLU A 89 10.36 -11.19 -6.51
N PRO A 90 11.36 -10.30 -6.42
CA PRO A 90 11.88 -9.85 -5.13
C PRO A 90 10.81 -9.13 -4.31
N LEU A 91 10.88 -9.32 -2.97
CA LEU A 91 9.92 -8.70 -2.07
C LEU A 91 10.03 -7.16 -2.11
N PRO A 92 8.90 -6.45 -2.25
CA PRO A 92 8.85 -5.00 -2.20
C PRO A 92 9.33 -4.46 -0.85
N GLN A 93 10.21 -3.46 -0.87
CA GLN A 93 10.77 -2.87 0.34
C GLN A 93 9.73 -2.17 1.21
N ILE A 94 8.62 -1.72 0.60
CA ILE A 94 7.52 -1.07 1.34
C ILE A 94 6.85 -2.01 2.35
N ARG A 95 7.01 -3.33 2.20
CA ARG A 95 6.46 -4.35 3.10
C ARG A 95 6.80 -4.09 4.57
N HIS A 96 8.01 -3.61 4.87
CA HIS A 96 8.45 -3.34 6.24
C HIS A 96 7.54 -2.35 7.00
N LYS A 97 6.79 -1.49 6.29
CA LYS A 97 5.82 -0.58 6.92
C LYS A 97 4.54 -1.25 7.39
N PHE A 98 4.21 -2.40 6.81
CA PHE A 98 2.97 -3.14 7.05
C PHE A 98 3.20 -4.42 7.87
N TRP A 99 4.46 -4.72 8.21
CA TRP A 99 4.79 -5.87 9.06
C TRP A 99 4.03 -5.73 10.40
N PRO A 100 3.35 -6.79 10.89
CA PRO A 100 2.76 -6.80 12.22
C PRO A 100 3.82 -6.43 13.27
N LYS A 101 3.64 -5.28 13.92
CA LYS A 101 4.55 -4.87 14.99
C LYS A 101 4.53 -5.95 16.08
N PRO A 102 5.71 -6.34 16.63
CA PRO A 102 5.71 -7.23 17.78
C PRO A 102 4.87 -6.57 18.86
N VAL A 103 3.87 -7.29 19.37
CA VAL A 103 3.13 -6.89 20.56
C VAL A 103 4.18 -6.87 21.67
N GLU A 104 4.54 -5.69 22.17
CA GLU A 104 5.39 -5.59 23.35
C GLU A 104 4.63 -6.21 24.53
N THR A 105 4.87 -7.49 24.78
CA THR A 105 4.51 -8.13 26.06
C THR A 105 5.45 -7.55 27.11
N HIS A 106 4.97 -6.53 27.82
CA HIS A 106 5.53 -6.07 29.09
C HIS A 106 5.05 -6.96 30.24
#